data_AF-A0A7J9IPB4-F1
#
_entry.id   AF-A0A7J9IPB4-F1
#
_cell.length_a   1.000
_cell.length_b   1.000
_cell.length_c   1.000
_cell.angle_alpha   90.00
_cell.angle_beta   90.00
_cell.angle_gamma   90.00
#
_symmetry.space_group_name_H-M   'P 1'
#
loop_
_entity.id
_entity.type
_entity.pdbx_description
1 polymer ?
#
loop_
_entity_poly.entity_id
_entity_poly.type
_entity_poly.pdbx_seq_one_letter_code
_entity_poly.pdbx_strand_id
1 'polypeptide(L)' 'NIGEFEYVDDHRSGKIVVELNERLNKCGVISPRFDVGVKKIEAWTARLLPSR' A
#
# COMPACT_ATOMS: atom_id res chain seq x y z
N ASN A 1 6.93 -7.63 -0.98
CA ASN A 1 6.42 -8.39 0.19
C ASN A 1 7.08 -7.75 1.43
N ILE A 2 6.57 -7.94 2.64
CA ILE A 2 7.18 -7.42 3.87
C ILE A 2 7.54 -8.61 4.78
N GLY A 3 8.62 -8.48 5.54
CA GLY A 3 9.06 -9.46 6.53
C GLY A 3 8.23 -9.37 7.81
N GLU A 4 8.88 -9.64 8.94
CA GLU A 4 8.26 -9.48 10.25
C GLU A 4 7.91 -8.01 10.52
N PHE A 5 6.90 -7.78 11.34
CA PHE A 5 6.57 -6.45 11.84
C PHE A 5 6.20 -6.51 13.32
N GLU A 6 6.49 -5.42 14.02
CA GLU A 6 6.21 -5.26 15.45
C GLU A 6 5.47 -3.95 15.69
N TYR A 7 4.50 -3.98 16.60
CA TYR A 7 3.86 -2.78 17.14
C TYR A 7 4.47 -2.43 18.49
N VAL A 8 4.94 -1.18 18.61
CA VAL A 8 5.52 -0.64 19.85
C VAL A 8 4.55 0.38 20.42
N ASP A 9 4.03 0.12 21.62
CA ASP A 9 3.22 1.07 22.38
C ASP A 9 4.12 2.13 23.03
N ASP A 10 3.98 3.38 22.60
CA ASP A 10 4.69 4.52 23.17
C ASP A 10 3.81 5.38 24.09
N HIS A 11 2.67 4.82 24.53
CA HIS A 11 1.59 5.50 25.28
C HIS A 11 1.02 6.73 24.57
N ARG A 12 1.22 6.83 23.25
CA ARG A 12 0.64 7.88 22.38
C ARG A 12 -0.18 7.22 21.26
N SER A 13 0.33 7.28 20.03
CA SER A 13 -0.31 6.68 18.85
C SER A 13 0.34 5.35 18.46
N GLY A 14 1.39 4.93 19.17
CA GLY A 14 2.20 3.76 18.86
C GLY A 14 3.08 3.95 17.63
N LYS A 15 3.91 2.94 17.38
CA LYS A 15 4.81 2.85 16.22
C LYS A 15 4.75 1.46 15.63
N ILE A 16 4.99 1.36 14.32
CA ILE A 16 5.13 0.08 13.63
C ILE A 16 6.55 0.01 13.09
N VAL A 17 7.28 -1.03 13.48
CA VAL A 17 8.58 -1.38 12.92
C VAL A 17 8.35 -2.52 11.93
N VAL A 18 8.87 -2.39 10.71
CA VAL A 18 8.66 -3.37 9.63
C VAL A 18 10.00 -3.75 9.05
N GLU A 19 10.25 -5.06 8.92
CA GLU A 19 11.37 -5.60 8.16
C GLU A 19 11.00 -5.68 6.67
N LEU A 20 11.90 -5.24 5.79
CA LEU A 20 11.69 -5.30 4.34
C LEU A 20 12.48 -6.47 3.74
N ASN A 21 11.81 -7.33 2.97
CA ASN A 21 12.44 -8.46 2.28
C ASN A 21 12.83 -8.16 0.83
N GLU A 22 13.15 -6.89 0.53
CA GLU A 22 13.61 -6.36 -0.78
C GLU A 22 12.68 -6.57 -1.99
N ARG A 23 11.55 -7.27 -1.83
CA ARG A 23 10.58 -7.56 -2.92
C ARG A 23 9.62 -6.41 -3.21
N LEU A 24 9.82 -5.21 -2.67
CA LEU A 24 8.92 -4.07 -2.84
C LEU A 24 9.51 -3.07 -3.83
N ASN A 25 8.91 -2.98 -5.02
CA ASN A 25 9.37 -2.07 -6.06
C ASN A 25 8.87 -0.62 -5.84
N LYS A 26 7.57 -0.49 -5.54
CA LYS A 26 6.92 0.80 -5.26
C LYS A 26 5.66 0.57 -4.43
N CYS A 27 5.42 1.43 -3.44
CA CYS A 27 4.19 1.45 -2.65
C CYS A 27 3.73 2.92 -2.50
N GLY A 28 2.43 3.16 -2.52
CA GLY A 28 1.86 4.49 -2.43
C GLY A 28 0.34 4.46 -2.28
N VAL A 29 -0.23 5.61 -1.91
CA VAL A 29 -1.67 5.77 -1.71
C VAL A 29 -2.23 6.73 -2.77
N ILE A 30 -3.46 6.49 -3.21
CA ILE A 30 -4.22 7.42 -4.05
C ILE A 30 -5.05 8.31 -3.13
N SER A 31 -4.85 9.63 -3.22
CA SER A 31 -5.57 10.63 -2.45
C SER A 31 -6.08 11.76 -3.35
N PRO A 32 -7.35 12.19 -3.23
CA PRO A 32 -8.39 11.65 -2.35
C PRO A 32 -8.81 10.22 -2.74
N ARG A 33 -9.51 9.53 -1.85
CA ARG A 33 -10.07 8.19 -2.13
C ARG A 33 -11.28 8.36 -3.07
N PHE A 34 -11.06 8.26 -4.37
CA PHE A 34 -12.10 8.41 -5.38
C PHE A 34 -13.08 7.22 -5.36
N ASP A 35 -14.36 7.50 -5.56
CA ASP A 35 -15.35 6.45 -5.82
C ASP A 35 -15.15 5.86 -7.22
N VAL A 36 -14.91 4.55 -7.29
CA VAL A 36 -14.65 3.84 -8.54
C VAL A 36 -15.75 2.81 -8.78
N GLY A 37 -16.57 3.04 -9.81
CA GLY A 37 -17.55 2.06 -10.27
C GLY A 37 -16.88 0.85 -10.95
N VAL A 38 -17.53 -0.32 -10.89
CA VAL A 38 -16.98 -1.60 -11.38
C VAL A 38 -16.43 -1.53 -12.81
N LYS A 39 -17.13 -0.83 -13.72
CA LYS A 39 -16.71 -0.66 -15.13
C LYS A 39 -15.43 0.13 -15.32
N LYS A 40 -14.95 0.86 -14.31
CA LYS A 40 -13.74 1.70 -14.38
C LYS A 40 -12.50 1.01 -13.84
N ILE A 41 -12.63 -0.17 -13.22
CA ILE A 41 -11.51 -0.88 -12.57
C ILE A 41 -10.37 -1.15 -13.55
N GLU A 42 -10.67 -1.67 -14.75
CA GLU A 42 -9.64 -1.99 -15.75
C GLU A 42 -8.79 -0.77 -16.15
N ALA A 43 -9.42 0.40 -16.31
CA ALA A 43 -8.72 1.64 -16.63
C ALA A 43 -7.77 2.08 -15.50
N TRP A 44 -8.17 1.87 -14.24
CA TRP A 44 -7.29 2.13 -13.09
C TRP A 44 -6.13 1.15 -13.03
N THR A 45 -6.37 -0.14 -13.26
CA THR A 45 -5.33 -1.17 -13.29
C THR A 45 -4.27 -0.85 -14.36
N ALA A 46 -4.70 -0.53 -15.59
CA ALA A 46 -3.81 -0.17 -16.69
C ALA A 46 -2.99 1.11 -16.44
N ARG A 47 -3.52 2.04 -15.64
CA ARG A 47 -2.83 3.29 -15.28
C ARG A 47 -1.82 3.11 -14.15
N LEU A 48 -2.09 2.21 -13.20
CA LEU A 48 -1.34 2.10 -11.94
C LEU A 48 -0.34 0.95 -11.92
N LEU A 49 -0.65 -0.16 -12.59
CA LEU A 49 0.21 -1.33 -12.61
C LEU A 49 1.15 -1.29 -13.82
N PRO A 50 2.42 -1.70 -13.66
CA PRO A 50 3.41 -1.63 -14.73
C PRO A 50 3.17 -2.65 -15.85
N SER A 51 2.38 -3.70 -15.58
CA SER A 51 2.03 -4.76 -16.54
C SER A 51 0.55 -5.09 -16.42
N ARG A 52 -0.01 -5.65 -17.51
CA ARG A 52 -1.40 -6.11 -17.58
C ARG A 52 -1.62 -7.35 -16.74
#